data_AF-A0A523NAT3-F1
#
_entry.id   AF-A0A523NAT3-F1
#
_cell.length_a   1.000
_cell.length_b   1.000
_cell.length_c   1.000
_cell.angle_alpha   90.00
_cell.angle_beta   90.00
_cell.angle_gamma   90.00
#
_symmetry.space_group_name_H-M   'P 1'
#
loop_
_entity.id
_entity.type
_entity.pdbx_description
1 polymer ?
#
loop_
_entity_poly.entity_id
_entity_poly.type
_entity_poly.pdbx_seq_one_letter_code
_entity_poly.pdbx_strand_id
1 'polypeptide(L)'
;MTAPPSSRALAIVLGLTLVGCGSSQPDPVAIPVSAPSRPQTPRNTPPPVTSIAQLMLDLGIDERVSLPEDMAPMTNPERKAVLEFFDSFARGDETALGSMLTRVDNDELDELVASGAWTDATSKISGIDVQTGTSPINGEPCALAVFYVDGGFQPQLWYYTVDRDGAEFDAVAAPPDLMDRLYGDNWIAAWFEILDEEMAMADKPDEEFIVAQREVGDDTPRARSSSRGPAANPTGPSTPSDPSRPTAPGGPGRRPKKSKRAAPGKG
;
A
#
# COMPACT_ATOMS: atom_id res chain seq x y z
N MET A 1 -5.36 35.95 -54.16
CA MET A 1 -6.08 34.84 -54.80
C MET A 1 -7.45 34.73 -54.17
N THR A 2 -8.42 34.45 -55.02
CA THR A 2 -9.87 34.70 -54.93
C THR A 2 -10.59 33.66 -54.08
N ALA A 3 -11.63 34.07 -53.34
CA ALA A 3 -12.69 33.16 -52.86
C ALA A 3 -13.80 33.03 -53.92
N PRO A 4 -14.88 32.28 -53.66
CA PRO A 4 -15.11 30.82 -53.52
C PRO A 4 -15.87 30.32 -54.80
N PRO A 5 -16.67 29.20 -54.93
CA PRO A 5 -17.81 28.82 -54.08
C PRO A 5 -18.15 27.30 -53.97
N SER A 6 -19.02 27.03 -52.99
CA SER A 6 -20.19 26.15 -53.01
C SER A 6 -20.43 25.14 -54.15
N SER A 7 -20.98 24.00 -53.72
CA SER A 7 -22.26 23.43 -54.16
C SER A 7 -22.23 22.11 -54.94
N ARG A 8 -23.20 21.26 -54.56
CA ARG A 8 -23.88 20.17 -55.29
C ARG A 8 -23.21 18.80 -55.24
N ALA A 9 -23.78 17.85 -54.49
CA ALA A 9 -24.98 17.08 -54.82
C ALA A 9 -24.84 16.34 -56.15
N LEU A 10 -24.80 15.00 -56.12
CA LEU A 10 -25.92 14.17 -56.55
C LEU A 10 -25.52 12.69 -56.39
N ALA A 11 -26.43 11.92 -55.79
CA ALA A 11 -26.46 10.48 -55.86
C ALA A 11 -26.59 9.99 -57.33
N ILE A 12 -26.29 8.72 -57.59
CA ILE A 12 -27.30 7.71 -57.98
C ILE A 12 -26.62 6.41 -58.43
N VAL A 13 -27.17 5.33 -57.85
CA VAL A 13 -27.07 3.91 -58.15
C VAL A 13 -27.30 3.59 -59.63
N LEU A 14 -26.58 2.61 -60.21
CA LEU A 14 -27.16 1.74 -61.23
C LEU A 14 -26.40 0.42 -61.44
N GLY A 15 -27.15 -0.67 -61.56
CA GLY A 15 -26.70 -2.02 -61.91
C GLY A 15 -27.85 -3.03 -61.69
N LEU A 16 -29.01 -2.82 -62.32
CA LEU A 16 -29.44 -3.45 -63.59
C LEU A 16 -29.83 -4.93 -63.48
N THR A 17 -31.14 -5.19 -63.34
CA THR A 17 -31.80 -6.30 -64.02
C THR A 17 -33.20 -5.87 -64.45
N LEU A 18 -33.45 -5.79 -65.76
CA LEU A 18 -34.80 -5.77 -66.32
C LEU A 18 -34.82 -6.64 -67.59
N VAL A 19 -35.38 -7.82 -67.44
CA VAL A 19 -36.00 -8.62 -68.49
C VAL A 19 -37.41 -8.05 -68.73
N GLY A 20 -37.79 -7.95 -70.00
CA GLY A 20 -39.12 -8.39 -70.43
C GLY A 20 -40.26 -7.39 -70.30
N CYS A 21 -40.58 -6.79 -71.45
CA CYS A 21 -41.74 -6.00 -71.78
C CYS A 21 -43.07 -6.79 -71.63
N GLY A 22 -44.13 -6.15 -71.12
CA GLY A 22 -45.48 -6.71 -71.14
C GLY A 22 -46.49 -5.87 -70.36
N SER A 23 -47.45 -5.31 -71.08
CA SER A 23 -48.34 -4.21 -70.70
C SER A 23 -49.41 -4.50 -69.64
N SER A 24 -49.88 -3.39 -69.03
CA SER A 24 -51.24 -3.12 -68.52
C SER A 24 -51.62 -3.52 -67.08
N GLN A 25 -51.82 -2.47 -66.28
CA GLN A 25 -52.98 -2.17 -65.40
C GLN A 25 -52.54 -1.71 -63.99
N PRO A 26 -52.99 -0.54 -63.49
CA PRO A 26 -52.63 -0.07 -62.15
C PRO A 26 -53.53 -0.70 -61.10
N ASP A 27 -52.98 -1.61 -60.30
CA ASP A 27 -53.64 -2.10 -59.08
C ASP A 27 -53.28 -1.23 -57.86
N PRO A 28 -54.21 -1.05 -56.91
CA PRO A 28 -54.16 -0.03 -55.86
C PRO A 28 -53.06 -0.26 -54.83
N VAL A 29 -52.48 0.85 -54.36
CA VAL A 29 -51.41 0.94 -53.36
C VAL A 29 -51.78 0.14 -52.09
N ALA A 30 -51.11 -1.00 -51.88
CA ALA A 30 -51.08 -1.67 -50.59
C ALA A 30 -50.16 -0.88 -49.65
N ILE A 31 -50.73 -0.28 -48.62
CA ILE A 31 -49.99 0.38 -47.54
C ILE A 31 -49.27 -0.72 -46.74
N PRO A 32 -47.93 -0.68 -46.56
CA PRO A 32 -47.24 -1.67 -45.75
C PRO A 32 -47.66 -1.52 -44.29
N VAL A 33 -48.29 -2.56 -43.73
CA VAL A 33 -48.58 -2.67 -42.31
C VAL A 33 -47.25 -2.76 -41.56
N SER A 34 -46.94 -1.72 -40.79
CA SER A 34 -45.77 -1.71 -39.91
C SER A 34 -45.91 -2.79 -38.84
N ALA A 35 -44.93 -3.68 -38.74
CA ALA A 35 -44.87 -4.68 -37.67
C ALA A 35 -44.74 -3.96 -36.31
N PRO A 36 -45.43 -4.42 -35.25
CA PRO A 36 -45.34 -3.82 -33.93
C PRO A 36 -43.93 -3.94 -33.38
N SER A 37 -43.34 -2.81 -32.97
CA SER A 37 -42.03 -2.76 -32.35
C SER A 37 -42.03 -3.56 -31.05
N ARG A 38 -41.12 -4.54 -30.95
CA ARG A 38 -40.92 -5.33 -29.72
C ARG A 38 -40.61 -4.37 -28.56
N PRO A 39 -41.23 -4.54 -27.37
CA PRO A 39 -40.85 -3.78 -26.18
C PRO A 39 -39.35 -3.93 -25.93
N GLN A 40 -38.61 -2.82 -25.94
CA GLN A 40 -37.21 -2.83 -25.52
C GLN A 40 -37.19 -3.15 -24.02
N THR A 41 -36.54 -4.24 -23.64
CA THR A 41 -36.24 -4.52 -22.23
C THR A 41 -35.44 -3.33 -21.67
N PRO A 42 -35.76 -2.82 -20.47
CA PRO A 42 -34.98 -1.76 -19.85
C PRO A 42 -33.51 -2.21 -19.76
N ARG A 43 -32.60 -1.42 -20.35
CA ARG A 43 -31.17 -1.60 -20.10
C ARG A 43 -30.94 -1.27 -18.63
N ASN A 44 -30.51 -2.26 -17.86
CA ASN A 44 -30.13 -2.07 -16.47
C ASN A 44 -28.80 -1.30 -16.46
N THR A 45 -28.85 0.03 -16.49
CA THR A 45 -27.66 0.86 -16.31
C THR A 45 -27.19 0.65 -14.86
N PRO A 46 -25.91 0.34 -14.60
CA PRO A 46 -25.38 0.30 -13.25
C PRO A 46 -25.73 1.59 -12.51
N PRO A 47 -26.06 1.53 -11.21
CA PRO A 47 -26.35 2.73 -10.44
C PRO A 47 -25.16 3.71 -10.52
N PRO A 48 -25.42 5.01 -10.64
CA PRO A 48 -24.36 6.01 -10.68
C PRO A 48 -23.57 5.98 -9.36
N VAL A 49 -22.25 6.16 -9.47
CA VAL A 49 -21.35 6.30 -8.33
C VAL A 49 -21.62 7.65 -7.65
N THR A 50 -21.72 7.64 -6.33
CA THR A 50 -21.93 8.85 -5.51
C THR A 50 -20.63 9.64 -5.45
N SER A 51 -20.70 10.96 -5.63
CA SER A 51 -19.51 11.83 -5.57
C SER A 51 -18.86 11.81 -4.19
N ILE A 52 -17.55 12.08 -4.13
CA ILE A 52 -16.82 12.16 -2.86
C ILE A 52 -17.42 13.22 -1.95
N ALA A 53 -17.72 14.40 -2.47
CA ALA A 53 -18.31 15.48 -1.67
C ALA A 53 -19.64 15.08 -1.00
N GLN A 54 -20.48 14.29 -1.70
CA GLN A 54 -21.73 13.81 -1.12
C GLN A 54 -21.47 12.71 -0.08
N LEU A 55 -20.54 11.79 -0.35
CA LEU A 55 -20.16 10.75 0.62
C LEU A 55 -19.57 11.35 1.91
N MET A 56 -18.69 12.36 1.78
CA MET A 56 -18.13 13.07 2.93
C MET A 56 -19.22 13.70 3.80
N LEU A 57 -20.24 14.30 3.17
CA LEU A 57 -21.39 14.87 3.87
C LEU A 57 -22.24 13.79 4.54
N ASP A 58 -22.56 12.71 3.82
CA ASP A 58 -23.44 11.63 4.28
C ASP A 58 -22.82 10.84 5.45
N LEU A 59 -21.51 10.62 5.41
CA LEU A 59 -20.76 9.88 6.42
C LEU A 59 -20.23 10.78 7.54
N GLY A 60 -20.21 12.11 7.35
CA GLY A 60 -19.65 13.05 8.30
C GLY A 60 -18.12 12.95 8.40
N ILE A 61 -17.45 12.77 7.27
CA ILE A 61 -15.98 12.68 7.19
C ILE A 61 -15.35 14.00 7.64
N ASP A 62 -14.28 13.90 8.42
CA ASP A 62 -13.49 15.03 8.91
C ASP A 62 -12.94 15.87 7.75
N GLU A 63 -13.03 17.20 7.87
CA GLU A 63 -12.63 18.14 6.81
C GLU A 63 -11.12 18.12 6.50
N ARG A 64 -10.32 17.53 7.39
CA ARG A 64 -8.89 17.32 7.15
C ARG A 64 -8.62 16.26 6.10
N VAL A 65 -9.59 15.38 5.80
CA VAL A 65 -9.47 14.35 4.77
C VAL A 65 -9.85 14.93 3.41
N SER A 66 -8.95 14.82 2.43
CA SER A 66 -9.14 15.28 1.07
C SER A 66 -8.93 14.12 0.10
N LEU A 67 -9.99 13.74 -0.62
CA LEU A 67 -9.93 12.75 -1.70
C LEU A 67 -10.50 13.36 -2.99
N PRO A 68 -9.65 13.74 -3.95
CA PRO A 68 -10.09 14.25 -5.24
C PRO A 68 -10.92 13.24 -6.02
N GLU A 69 -11.95 13.72 -6.73
CA GLU A 69 -12.90 12.87 -7.47
C GLU A 69 -12.23 12.05 -8.59
N ASP A 70 -11.18 12.60 -9.21
CA ASP A 70 -10.38 11.96 -10.26
C ASP A 70 -9.35 10.95 -9.71
N MET A 71 -9.08 10.99 -8.41
CA MET A 71 -8.19 10.08 -7.70
C MET A 71 -8.96 9.08 -6.82
N ALA A 72 -10.29 9.08 -6.89
CA ALA A 72 -11.17 8.24 -6.10
C ALA A 72 -11.42 6.86 -6.74
N PRO A 73 -11.73 5.82 -5.93
CA PRO A 73 -12.13 4.52 -6.45
C PRO A 73 -13.37 4.58 -7.34
N MET A 74 -13.57 3.56 -8.18
CA MET A 74 -14.66 3.54 -9.16
C MET A 74 -15.99 3.03 -8.60
N THR A 75 -16.03 2.57 -7.34
CA THR A 75 -17.23 2.03 -6.71
C THR A 75 -17.55 2.71 -5.38
N ASN A 76 -18.84 2.77 -5.04
CA ASN A 76 -19.28 3.34 -3.76
C ASN A 76 -18.71 2.60 -2.53
N PRO A 77 -18.68 1.25 -2.47
CA PRO A 77 -18.09 0.55 -1.33
C PRO A 77 -16.63 0.94 -1.09
N GLU A 78 -15.81 0.98 -2.14
CA GLU A 78 -14.40 1.36 -2.02
C GLU A 78 -14.22 2.82 -1.62
N ARG A 79 -15.01 3.74 -2.21
CA ARG A 79 -14.97 5.16 -1.83
C ARG A 79 -15.29 5.36 -0.35
N LYS A 80 -16.30 4.67 0.18
CA LYS A 80 -16.67 4.74 1.59
C LYS A 80 -15.57 4.20 2.48
N ALA A 81 -15.06 3.00 2.17
CA ALA A 81 -13.99 2.37 2.92
C ALA A 81 -12.74 3.27 3.03
N VAL A 82 -12.29 3.83 1.91
CA VAL A 82 -11.13 4.74 1.88
C VAL A 82 -11.39 5.99 2.73
N LEU A 83 -12.57 6.60 2.61
CA LEU A 83 -12.92 7.78 3.40
C LEU A 83 -12.99 7.47 4.91
N GLU A 84 -13.66 6.40 5.31
CA GLU A 84 -13.81 6.00 6.72
C GLU A 84 -12.47 5.59 7.34
N PHE A 85 -11.60 4.94 6.56
CA PHE A 85 -10.23 4.59 6.98
C PHE A 85 -9.42 5.84 7.35
N PHE A 86 -9.35 6.83 6.46
CA PHE A 86 -8.58 8.05 6.74
C PHE A 86 -9.28 9.02 7.71
N ASP A 87 -10.61 8.99 7.81
CA ASP A 87 -11.36 9.68 8.87
C ASP A 87 -10.94 9.17 10.26
N SER A 88 -10.71 7.87 10.40
CA SER A 88 -10.27 7.28 11.67
C SER A 88 -8.92 7.84 12.14
N PHE A 89 -7.96 8.06 11.22
CA PHE A 89 -6.72 8.76 11.55
C PHE A 89 -6.95 10.22 11.93
N ALA A 90 -7.75 10.95 11.14
CA ALA A 90 -8.02 12.36 11.41
C ALA A 90 -8.59 12.53 12.82
N ARG A 91 -9.56 11.69 13.19
CA ARG A 91 -10.22 11.73 14.51
C ARG A 91 -9.39 11.11 15.63
N GLY A 92 -8.34 10.38 15.30
CA GLY A 92 -7.59 9.56 16.25
C GLY A 92 -8.43 8.43 16.84
N ASP A 93 -9.41 7.89 16.09
CA ASP A 93 -10.28 6.80 16.51
C ASP A 93 -9.59 5.45 16.27
N GLU A 94 -8.89 4.96 17.29
CA GLU A 94 -8.18 3.68 17.23
C GLU A 94 -9.12 2.49 17.08
N THR A 95 -10.36 2.59 17.58
CA THR A 95 -11.31 1.47 17.53
C THR A 95 -11.83 1.29 16.12
N ALA A 96 -12.22 2.39 15.46
CA ALA A 96 -12.65 2.37 14.08
C ALA A 96 -11.49 1.93 13.17
N LEU A 97 -10.31 2.54 13.32
CA LEU A 97 -9.14 2.19 12.51
C LEU A 97 -8.78 0.71 12.68
N GLY A 98 -8.66 0.25 13.93
CA GLY A 98 -8.27 -1.12 14.23
C GLY A 98 -9.21 -2.17 13.62
N SER A 99 -10.50 -1.85 13.47
CA SER A 99 -11.47 -2.76 12.84
C SER A 99 -11.25 -2.97 11.32
N MET A 100 -10.47 -2.09 10.70
CA MET A 100 -10.17 -2.11 9.26
C MET A 100 -8.73 -2.52 8.95
N LEU A 101 -7.90 -2.78 9.96
CA LEU A 101 -6.50 -3.16 9.76
C LEU A 101 -6.35 -4.68 9.69
N THR A 102 -5.31 -5.14 8.98
CA THR A 102 -4.84 -6.52 9.13
C THR A 102 -4.46 -6.78 10.59
N ARG A 103 -4.44 -8.06 10.98
CA ARG A 103 -4.02 -8.44 12.34
C ARG A 103 -2.62 -7.93 12.70
N VAL A 104 -1.69 -7.90 11.74
CA VAL A 104 -0.30 -7.47 11.99
C VAL A 104 -0.27 -5.96 12.27
N ASP A 105 -0.95 -5.16 11.45
CA ASP A 105 -1.02 -3.71 11.65
C ASP A 105 -1.84 -3.34 12.88
N ASN A 106 -2.84 -4.15 13.23
CA ASN A 106 -3.62 -3.96 14.45
C ASN A 106 -2.76 -4.21 15.72
N ASP A 107 -1.90 -5.23 15.70
CA ASP A 107 -0.95 -5.49 16.80
C ASP A 107 -0.01 -4.26 16.99
N GLU A 108 0.44 -3.61 15.91
CA GLU A 108 1.23 -2.36 15.97
C GLU A 108 0.41 -1.16 16.49
N LEU A 109 -0.83 -0.99 16.02
CA LEU A 109 -1.73 0.05 16.51
C LEU A 109 -1.94 -0.09 18.03
N ASP A 110 -2.14 -1.31 18.53
CA ASP A 110 -2.27 -1.59 19.96
C ASP A 110 -1.04 -1.14 20.76
N GLU A 111 0.17 -1.35 20.23
CA GLU A 111 1.42 -0.88 20.84
C GLU A 111 1.53 0.66 20.84
N LEU A 112 1.13 1.31 19.75
CA LEU A 112 1.08 2.77 19.63
C LEU A 112 0.06 3.39 20.60
N VAL A 113 -1.11 2.76 20.76
CA VAL A 113 -2.14 3.18 21.73
C VAL A 113 -1.63 2.98 23.16
N ALA A 114 -1.07 1.82 23.47
CA ALA A 114 -0.56 1.51 24.81
C ALA A 114 0.58 2.44 25.25
N SER A 115 1.42 2.87 24.32
CA SER A 115 2.51 3.83 24.57
C SER A 115 2.05 5.29 24.59
N GLY A 116 0.83 5.59 24.12
CA GLY A 116 0.32 6.95 23.92
C GLY A 116 0.84 7.64 22.66
N ALA A 117 1.69 6.97 21.88
CA ALA A 117 2.21 7.49 20.62
C ALA A 117 1.10 7.73 19.58
N TRP A 118 0.06 6.89 19.58
CA TRP A 118 -1.11 7.07 18.71
C TRP A 118 -1.78 8.44 18.91
N THR A 119 -2.11 8.78 20.16
CA THR A 119 -2.77 10.05 20.48
C THR A 119 -1.85 11.24 20.19
N ASP A 120 -0.55 11.14 20.51
CA ASP A 120 0.40 12.21 20.22
C ASP A 120 0.51 12.48 18.70
N ALA A 121 0.61 11.42 17.90
CA ALA A 121 0.72 11.53 16.45
C ALA A 121 -0.57 12.10 15.82
N THR A 122 -1.73 11.53 16.16
CA THR A 122 -3.01 11.91 15.55
C THR A 122 -3.48 13.30 15.94
N SER A 123 -3.19 13.74 17.17
CA SER A 123 -3.52 15.09 17.62
C SER A 123 -2.82 16.23 16.84
N LYS A 124 -1.74 15.90 16.14
CA LYS A 124 -0.93 16.84 15.34
C LYS A 124 -1.27 16.82 13.86
N ILE A 125 -2.22 15.98 13.43
CA ILE A 125 -2.68 15.92 12.04
C ILE A 125 -3.50 17.17 11.71
N SER A 126 -2.97 17.99 10.81
CA SER A 126 -3.65 19.18 10.27
C SER A 126 -4.31 18.95 8.91
N GLY A 127 -4.04 17.82 8.26
CA GLY A 127 -4.55 17.47 6.92
C GLY A 127 -4.12 16.07 6.49
N ILE A 128 -4.88 15.48 5.59
CA ILE A 128 -4.64 14.17 4.97
C ILE A 128 -5.05 14.27 3.50
N ASP A 129 -4.08 14.30 2.60
CA ASP A 129 -4.35 14.21 1.16
C ASP A 129 -4.28 12.77 0.71
N VAL A 130 -5.36 12.29 0.08
CA VAL A 130 -5.54 10.90 -0.30
C VAL A 130 -5.64 10.78 -1.81
N GLN A 131 -4.95 9.78 -2.35
CA GLN A 131 -5.13 9.32 -3.71
C GLN A 131 -5.24 7.80 -3.73
N THR A 132 -5.99 7.26 -4.70
CA THR A 132 -6.09 5.81 -4.90
C THR A 132 -5.52 5.40 -6.25
N GLY A 133 -5.18 4.12 -6.35
CA GLY A 133 -4.60 3.56 -7.54
C GLY A 133 -4.50 2.05 -7.44
N THR A 134 -3.56 1.49 -8.19
CA THR A 134 -3.34 0.06 -8.26
C THR A 134 -1.85 -0.21 -8.20
N SER A 135 -1.44 -1.20 -7.42
CA SER A 135 -0.06 -1.62 -7.35
C SER A 135 0.40 -2.18 -8.71
N PRO A 136 1.57 -1.75 -9.21
CA PRO A 136 2.15 -2.28 -10.44
C PRO A 136 2.67 -3.71 -10.27
N ILE A 137 2.83 -4.20 -9.02
CA ILE A 137 3.42 -5.50 -8.72
C ILE A 137 2.37 -6.61 -8.84
N ASN A 138 1.21 -6.44 -8.20
CA ASN A 138 0.19 -7.47 -8.07
C ASN A 138 -1.19 -7.06 -8.62
N GLY A 139 -1.37 -5.80 -9.02
CA GLY A 139 -2.65 -5.31 -9.52
C GLY A 139 -3.69 -5.07 -8.42
N GLU A 140 -3.29 -5.08 -7.15
CA GLU A 140 -4.21 -4.85 -6.02
C GLU A 140 -4.52 -3.36 -5.84
N PRO A 141 -5.74 -2.99 -5.41
CA PRO A 141 -6.08 -1.62 -5.07
C PRO A 141 -5.19 -1.08 -3.95
N CYS A 142 -4.79 0.18 -4.07
CA CYS A 142 -3.98 0.86 -3.07
C CYS A 142 -4.49 2.28 -2.79
N ALA A 143 -4.31 2.74 -1.56
CA ALA A 143 -4.55 4.11 -1.15
C ALA A 143 -3.28 4.71 -0.56
N LEU A 144 -2.82 5.81 -1.14
CA LEU A 144 -1.72 6.62 -0.63
C LEU A 144 -2.30 7.83 0.10
N ALA A 145 -1.83 8.06 1.32
CA ALA A 145 -2.12 9.26 2.07
C ALA A 145 -0.85 10.03 2.39
N VAL A 146 -0.88 11.35 2.24
CA VAL A 146 0.14 12.25 2.76
C VAL A 146 -0.45 12.95 3.98
N PHE A 147 0.06 12.59 5.16
CA PHE A 147 -0.33 13.20 6.43
C PHE A 147 0.48 14.45 6.68
N TYR A 148 -0.21 15.54 7.02
CA TYR A 148 0.37 16.80 7.43
C TYR A 148 0.46 16.81 8.95
N VAL A 149 1.65 16.57 9.50
CA VAL A 149 1.86 16.35 10.95
C VAL A 149 2.94 17.28 11.46
N ASP A 150 2.60 18.15 12.42
CA ASP A 150 3.54 19.09 13.07
C ASP A 150 4.39 19.92 12.09
N GLY A 151 3.78 20.32 10.96
CA GLY A 151 4.44 21.08 9.90
C GLY A 151 5.33 20.27 8.95
N GLY A 152 5.38 18.95 9.11
CA GLY A 152 6.03 18.01 8.18
C GLY A 152 5.02 17.18 7.38
N PHE A 153 5.56 16.39 6.44
CA PHE A 153 4.80 15.47 5.60
C PHE A 153 5.19 14.03 5.90
N GLN A 154 4.22 13.16 6.11
CA GLN A 154 4.41 11.75 6.40
C GLN A 154 3.55 10.92 5.43
N PRO A 155 4.14 10.33 4.38
CA PRO A 155 3.41 9.57 3.39
C PRO A 155 3.25 8.12 3.87
N GLN A 156 2.07 7.54 3.66
CA GLN A 156 1.78 6.14 3.97
C GLN A 156 0.95 5.53 2.84
N LEU A 157 1.33 4.35 2.40
CA LEU A 157 0.66 3.59 1.36
C LEU A 157 0.04 2.34 1.97
N TRP A 158 -1.17 2.01 1.53
CA TRP A 158 -1.94 0.88 2.04
C TRP A 158 -2.49 0.08 0.87
N TYR A 159 -2.32 -1.25 0.90
CA TYR A 159 -3.20 -2.13 0.14
C TYR A 159 -4.57 -2.15 0.80
N TYR A 160 -5.63 -2.35 0.00
CA TYR A 160 -6.94 -2.57 0.59
C TYR A 160 -7.80 -3.53 -0.22
N THR A 161 -8.67 -4.23 0.51
CA THR A 161 -9.75 -5.03 -0.08
C THR A 161 -11.07 -4.59 0.52
N VAL A 162 -12.13 -4.61 -0.29
CA VAL A 162 -13.50 -4.32 0.16
C VAL A 162 -14.40 -5.44 -0.28
N ASP A 163 -15.04 -6.08 0.68
CA ASP A 163 -16.00 -7.14 0.44
C ASP A 163 -17.32 -6.88 1.19
N ARG A 164 -18.04 -7.97 1.47
CA ARG A 164 -19.35 -7.99 2.13
C ARG A 164 -19.23 -7.91 3.65
N ASP A 165 -18.10 -8.34 4.19
CA ASP A 165 -17.82 -8.47 5.61
C ASP A 165 -17.06 -7.22 6.12
N GLY A 166 -16.41 -6.45 5.24
CA GLY A 166 -15.89 -5.12 5.54
C GLY A 166 -14.83 -4.65 4.56
N ALA A 167 -14.02 -3.69 5.00
CA ALA A 167 -12.78 -3.34 4.34
C ALA A 167 -11.60 -3.76 5.23
N GLU A 168 -10.54 -4.26 4.61
CA GLU A 168 -9.27 -4.59 5.29
C GLU A 168 -8.14 -3.85 4.57
N PHE A 169 -7.28 -3.18 5.34
CA PHE A 169 -6.14 -2.39 4.90
C PHE A 169 -4.84 -2.99 5.46
N ASP A 170 -3.83 -3.10 4.60
CA ASP A 170 -2.50 -3.65 4.91
C ASP A 170 -1.42 -2.62 4.60
N ALA A 171 -0.59 -2.31 5.59
CA ALA A 171 0.43 -1.26 5.46
C ALA A 171 1.51 -1.69 4.47
N VAL A 172 1.81 -0.83 3.50
CA VAL A 172 2.99 -0.99 2.65
C VAL A 172 4.19 -0.35 3.36
N ALA A 173 5.31 -1.06 3.38
CA ALA A 173 6.56 -0.55 3.93
C ALA A 173 6.90 0.83 3.33
N ALA A 174 7.26 1.77 4.20
CA ALA A 174 7.69 3.12 3.85
C ALA A 174 9.22 3.24 4.04
N PRO A 175 9.99 3.28 2.94
CA PRO A 175 11.43 3.51 3.00
C PRO A 175 11.78 4.86 3.63
N PRO A 176 13.00 5.02 4.16
CA PRO A 176 13.45 6.32 4.67
C PRO A 176 13.48 7.38 3.56
N ASP A 177 13.26 8.63 3.96
CA ASP A 177 13.31 9.82 3.08
C ASP A 177 12.38 9.73 1.87
N LEU A 178 11.27 8.99 2.00
CA LEU A 178 10.37 8.70 0.89
C LEU A 178 9.79 9.97 0.24
N MET A 179 9.40 10.97 1.05
CA MET A 179 8.88 12.25 0.51
C MET A 179 9.87 12.95 -0.41
N ASP A 180 11.17 12.88 -0.11
CA ASP A 180 12.20 13.54 -0.92
C ASP A 180 12.47 12.77 -2.23
N ARG A 181 12.04 11.51 -2.28
CA ARG A 181 12.19 10.60 -3.41
C ARG A 181 10.92 10.46 -4.25
N LEU A 182 9.74 10.80 -3.73
CA LEU A 182 8.52 10.80 -4.52
C LEU A 182 8.60 11.89 -5.61
N TYR A 183 8.63 11.47 -6.87
CA TYR A 183 8.69 12.36 -8.03
C TYR A 183 7.60 12.05 -9.05
N GLY A 184 7.33 13.02 -9.93
CA GLY A 184 6.37 12.88 -11.02
C GLY A 184 4.91 12.96 -10.59
N ASP A 185 4.02 12.58 -11.50
CA ASP A 185 2.56 12.74 -11.35
C ASP A 185 1.89 11.50 -10.73
N ASN A 186 2.60 10.37 -10.61
CA ASN A 186 2.07 9.12 -10.06
C ASN A 186 2.94 8.64 -8.89
N TRP A 187 2.61 9.13 -7.70
CA TRP A 187 3.35 8.80 -6.47
C TRP A 187 3.20 7.34 -6.04
N ILE A 188 2.09 6.67 -6.38
CA ILE A 188 1.93 5.24 -6.11
C ILE A 188 2.93 4.43 -6.93
N ALA A 189 3.07 4.72 -8.23
CA ALA A 189 4.07 4.05 -9.06
C ALA A 189 5.50 4.33 -8.56
N ALA A 190 5.82 5.60 -8.26
CA ALA A 190 7.12 5.98 -7.74
C ALA A 190 7.46 5.28 -6.40
N TRP A 191 6.47 5.08 -5.52
CA TRP A 191 6.64 4.33 -4.28
C TRP A 191 7.14 2.91 -4.55
N PHE A 192 6.51 2.20 -5.48
CA PHE A 192 6.89 0.82 -5.79
C PHE A 192 8.22 0.72 -6.54
N GLU A 193 8.57 1.70 -7.38
CA GLU A 193 9.92 1.79 -7.97
C GLU A 193 10.98 1.91 -6.88
N ILE A 194 10.75 2.77 -5.89
CA ILE A 194 11.66 2.93 -4.75
C ILE A 194 11.81 1.63 -3.95
N LEU A 195 10.71 0.90 -3.70
CA LEU A 195 10.77 -0.39 -3.01
C LEU A 195 11.57 -1.44 -3.79
N ASP A 196 11.43 -1.49 -5.11
CA ASP A 196 12.20 -2.39 -5.97
C ASP A 196 13.71 -2.07 -5.91
N GLU A 197 14.07 -0.79 -5.92
CA GLU A 197 15.46 -0.34 -5.76
C GLU A 197 16.07 -0.75 -4.41
N GLU A 198 15.33 -0.56 -3.31
CA GLU A 198 15.78 -0.96 -1.97
C GLU A 198 15.96 -2.47 -1.86
N MET A 199 15.03 -3.26 -2.39
CA MET A 199 15.13 -4.71 -2.42
C MET A 199 16.34 -5.17 -3.25
N ALA A 200 16.54 -4.58 -4.43
CA ALA A 200 17.70 -4.85 -5.27
C ALA A 200 19.03 -4.43 -4.62
N MET A 201 19.02 -3.43 -3.72
CA MET A 201 20.19 -3.07 -2.93
C MET A 201 20.45 -4.07 -1.80
N ALA A 202 19.40 -4.52 -1.12
CA ALA A 202 19.49 -5.51 -0.05
C ALA A 202 19.98 -6.89 -0.55
N ASP A 203 19.69 -7.24 -1.81
CA ASP A 203 20.12 -8.49 -2.43
C ASP A 203 21.58 -8.49 -2.90
N LYS A 204 22.29 -7.34 -2.83
CA LYS A 204 23.71 -7.28 -3.19
C LYS A 204 24.54 -8.02 -2.13
N PRO A 205 25.51 -8.86 -2.54
CA PRO A 205 26.38 -9.53 -1.59
C PRO A 205 27.21 -8.50 -0.81
N ASP A 206 27.37 -8.73 0.49
CA ASP A 206 28.23 -7.91 1.34
C ASP A 206 29.65 -7.83 0.74
N GLU A 207 30.28 -6.66 0.81
CA GLU A 207 31.66 -6.50 0.37
C GLU A 207 32.59 -7.38 1.23
N GLU A 208 33.23 -8.37 0.60
CA GLU A 208 34.25 -9.18 1.25
C GLU A 208 35.48 -8.31 1.54
N PHE A 209 35.60 -7.81 2.77
CA PHE A 209 36.84 -7.22 3.23
C PHE A 209 37.90 -8.32 3.36
N ILE A 210 38.81 -8.40 2.39
CA ILE A 210 40.05 -9.16 2.55
C ILE A 210 40.87 -8.44 3.62
N VAL A 211 40.71 -8.88 4.88
CA VAL A 211 41.67 -8.56 5.93
C VAL A 211 42.98 -9.21 5.50
N ALA A 212 43.89 -8.43 4.92
CA ALA A 212 45.25 -8.85 4.69
C ALA A 212 45.79 -9.32 6.04
N GLN A 213 45.93 -10.63 6.22
CA GLN A 213 46.59 -11.17 7.38
C GLN A 213 48.03 -10.68 7.30
N ARG A 214 48.35 -9.67 8.12
CA ARG A 214 49.71 -9.22 8.32
C ARG A 214 50.45 -10.43 8.87
N GLU A 215 51.32 -11.03 8.05
CA GLU A 215 52.31 -11.99 8.51
C GLU A 215 53.08 -11.33 9.65
N VAL A 216 52.78 -11.75 10.88
CA VAL A 216 53.63 -11.48 12.04
C VAL A 216 54.89 -12.29 11.79
N GLY A 217 55.98 -11.59 11.47
CA GLY A 217 57.25 -12.19 11.12
C GLY A 217 57.70 -13.25 12.13
N ASP A 218 58.07 -14.41 11.59
CA ASP A 218 58.75 -15.48 12.31
C ASP A 218 60.20 -15.06 12.59
N ASP A 219 60.42 -14.25 13.63
CA ASP A 219 61.75 -14.07 14.21
C ASP A 219 62.00 -15.17 15.25
N THR A 220 62.26 -16.38 14.77
CA THR A 220 62.79 -17.48 15.60
C THR A 220 64.19 -17.89 15.16
N PRO A 221 65.27 -17.52 15.86
CA PRO A 221 66.56 -18.19 15.67
C PRO A 221 66.51 -19.57 16.33
N ARG A 222 66.51 -20.60 15.49
CA ARG A 222 66.59 -22.01 15.88
C ARG A 222 67.98 -22.32 16.45
N ALA A 223 68.08 -22.78 17.71
CA ALA A 223 68.74 -24.06 18.04
C ALA A 223 68.75 -24.45 19.54
N ARG A 224 68.43 -25.73 19.75
CA ARG A 224 68.94 -26.74 20.72
C ARG A 224 68.02 -27.22 21.85
N SER A 225 67.77 -28.53 21.78
CA SER A 225 67.02 -29.42 22.67
C SER A 225 67.53 -29.47 24.12
N SER A 226 66.61 -29.72 25.08
CA SER A 226 66.64 -30.95 25.90
C SER A 226 65.40 -31.15 26.80
N SER A 227 64.83 -32.36 26.70
CA SER A 227 64.22 -33.23 27.74
C SER A 227 63.03 -32.82 28.65
N ARG A 228 62.05 -33.75 28.64
CA ARG A 228 61.19 -34.30 29.73
C ARG A 228 59.85 -33.63 30.10
N GLY A 229 58.78 -34.41 29.87
CA GLY A 229 57.70 -34.67 30.86
C GLY A 229 56.43 -33.80 30.79
N PRO A 230 55.27 -34.29 31.26
CA PRO A 230 53.98 -34.10 30.56
C PRO A 230 52.99 -33.11 31.22
N ALA A 231 52.04 -32.67 30.38
CA ALA A 231 50.68 -32.18 30.69
C ALA A 231 50.49 -31.04 31.70
N ALA A 232 50.10 -29.86 31.20
CA ALA A 232 49.10 -28.98 31.81
C ALA A 232 48.65 -27.90 30.80
N ASN A 233 47.34 -27.73 30.64
CA ASN A 233 46.73 -26.62 29.91
C ASN A 233 47.16 -25.27 30.52
N PRO A 234 47.57 -24.25 29.75
CA PRO A 234 47.73 -22.92 30.28
C PRO A 234 46.41 -22.15 30.22
N THR A 235 45.93 -21.82 31.41
CA THR A 235 45.01 -20.74 31.75
C THR A 235 45.54 -19.42 31.14
N GLY A 236 44.69 -18.69 30.43
CA GLY A 236 45.03 -17.36 29.91
C GLY A 236 45.22 -16.33 31.03
N PRO A 237 46.09 -15.31 30.83
CA PRO A 237 46.35 -14.29 31.83
C PRO A 237 45.19 -13.29 31.96
N SER A 238 44.73 -13.09 33.19
CA SER A 238 43.79 -12.04 33.58
C SER A 238 44.43 -10.66 33.46
N THR A 239 43.78 -9.73 32.78
CA THR A 239 44.14 -8.30 32.80
C THR A 239 43.48 -7.59 33.99
N PRO A 240 44.13 -6.58 34.59
CA PRO A 240 43.57 -5.84 35.74
C PRO A 240 42.43 -4.91 35.31
N SER A 241 41.37 -4.87 36.11
CA SER A 241 40.21 -4.00 35.93
C SER A 241 40.52 -2.54 36.28
N ASP A 242 40.26 -1.63 35.34
CA ASP A 242 40.21 -0.18 35.55
C ASP A 242 38.80 0.21 36.04
N PRO A 243 38.63 0.85 37.22
CA PRO A 243 37.33 1.16 37.78
C PRO A 243 36.87 2.56 37.35
N SER A 244 36.43 2.74 36.11
CA SER A 244 35.69 3.95 35.69
C SER A 244 34.95 3.74 34.36
N ARG A 245 33.88 2.94 34.34
CA ARG A 245 32.85 3.07 33.30
C ARG A 245 31.45 2.62 33.78
N PRO A 246 30.38 3.40 33.53
CA PRO A 246 29.02 3.04 33.94
C PRO A 246 28.48 1.81 33.20
N THR A 247 27.80 0.94 33.95
CA THR A 247 27.22 -0.33 33.52
C THR A 247 25.98 -0.12 32.65
N ALA A 248 25.96 -0.75 31.46
CA ALA A 248 24.75 -0.94 30.66
C ALA A 248 23.89 -2.10 31.24
N PRO A 249 22.55 -1.98 31.33
CA PRO A 249 21.68 -3.04 31.85
C PRO A 249 21.54 -4.19 30.85
N GLY A 250 21.62 -5.40 31.40
CA GLY A 250 21.86 -6.65 30.68
C GLY A 250 20.61 -7.34 30.10
N GLY A 251 20.90 -8.25 29.17
CA GLY A 251 19.94 -9.17 28.58
C GLY A 251 19.41 -10.26 29.53
N PRO A 252 18.42 -11.03 29.06
CA PRO A 252 17.44 -11.70 29.92
C PRO A 252 17.96 -12.97 30.59
N GLY A 253 17.92 -12.95 31.93
CA GLY A 253 18.16 -14.09 32.80
C GLY A 253 17.00 -15.09 32.80
N ARG A 254 17.37 -16.37 32.83
CA ARG A 254 16.53 -17.57 32.82
C ARG A 254 15.45 -17.58 33.90
N ARG A 255 14.21 -17.90 33.50
CA ARG A 255 13.07 -18.25 34.36
C ARG A 255 13.35 -19.52 35.21
N PRO A 256 13.03 -19.54 36.52
CA PRO A 256 12.90 -20.78 37.26
C PRO A 256 11.47 -21.36 37.16
N LYS A 257 11.38 -22.68 37.02
CA LYS A 257 10.15 -23.49 37.00
C LYS A 257 9.44 -23.45 38.37
N LYS A 258 8.13 -23.16 38.40
CA LYS A 258 7.25 -23.39 39.57
C LYS A 258 6.53 -24.74 39.45
N SER A 259 6.67 -25.59 40.46
CA SER A 259 5.90 -26.83 40.65
C SER A 259 4.81 -26.67 41.72
N LYS A 260 3.61 -27.19 41.41
CA LYS A 260 2.56 -27.82 42.25
C LYS A 260 2.07 -27.13 43.55
N ARG A 261 0.85 -26.60 43.44
CA ARG A 261 -0.41 -26.85 44.19
C ARG A 261 -0.37 -27.63 45.53
N ALA A 262 -0.95 -27.03 46.58
CA ALA A 262 -1.67 -27.69 47.68
C ALA A 262 -2.79 -26.78 48.22
N ALA A 263 -3.91 -27.38 48.61
CA ALA A 263 -5.19 -26.75 48.99
C ALA A 263 -5.24 -26.23 50.44
N PRO A 264 -6.18 -25.34 50.82
CA PRO A 264 -6.40 -24.98 52.22
C PRO A 264 -7.40 -25.93 52.89
N GLY A 265 -6.99 -26.48 54.03
CA GLY A 265 -7.83 -27.17 55.00
C GLY A 265 -8.58 -26.19 55.90
N LYS A 266 -9.74 -26.67 56.39
CA LYS A 266 -10.61 -26.00 57.38
C LYS A 266 -9.93 -25.84 58.74
N GLY A 267 -10.29 -24.76 59.43
CA GLY A 267 -10.15 -24.53 60.87
C GLY A 267 -11.03 -23.36 61.24
#